data_AF-A0A7W1HIJ1-F1
#
_entry.id   AF-A0A7W1HIJ1-F1
#
_cell.length_a   1.000
_cell.length_b   1.000
_cell.length_c   1.000
_cell.angle_alpha   90.00
_cell.angle_beta   90.00
_cell.angle_gamma   90.00
#
_symmetry.space_group_name_H-M   'P 1'
#
loop_
_entity.id
_entity.type
_entity.pdbx_description
1 polymer ?
#
loop_
_entity_poly.entity_id
_entity_poly.type
_entity_poly.pdbx_seq_one_letter_code
_entity_poly.pdbx_strand_id
1 'polypeptide(L)'
;MREAHAKGRAYHRICAAARTRFGNEAVARLYRAYGERYWYTPTAGDDKFAVAARRVDAAAILAELDLPADLIEAADDDSWDELLALESDEAFRRTGPGVGTPIITYDPPQGNSLFGPVISTQPPDDETALAFFDAMRTFVDFPAFSELKRTIREPLDLPLLAD
;
A
#
# COMPACT_ATOMS: atom_id res chain seq x y z
N MET A 1 -15.95 -9.20 -1.59
CA MET A 1 -14.69 -9.64 -0.96
C MET A 1 -13.79 -10.45 -1.89
N ARG A 2 -14.17 -11.67 -2.35
CA ARG A 2 -13.27 -12.50 -3.20
C ARG A 2 -12.77 -11.82 -4.48
N GLU A 3 -13.64 -11.12 -5.21
CA GLU A 3 -13.27 -10.41 -6.44
C GLU A 3 -12.27 -9.27 -6.20
N ALA A 4 -12.48 -8.46 -5.15
CA ALA A 4 -11.55 -7.40 -4.76
C ALA A 4 -10.18 -7.95 -4.35
N HIS A 5 -10.15 -9.05 -3.60
CA HIS A 5 -8.90 -9.74 -3.25
C HIS A 5 -8.18 -10.30 -4.49
N ALA A 6 -8.91 -10.85 -5.46
CA ALA A 6 -8.32 -11.35 -6.70
C ALA A 6 -7.68 -10.22 -7.52
N LYS A 7 -8.38 -9.08 -7.67
CA LYS A 7 -7.85 -7.90 -8.35
C LYS A 7 -6.61 -7.33 -7.67
N GLY A 8 -6.63 -7.22 -6.34
CA GLY A 8 -5.47 -6.76 -5.57
C GLY A 8 -4.26 -7.67 -5.79
N ARG A 9 -4.46 -8.99 -5.76
CA ARG A 9 -3.40 -9.96 -6.03
C ARG A 9 -2.85 -9.83 -7.45
N ALA A 10 -3.71 -9.76 -8.46
CA ALA A 10 -3.30 -9.56 -9.85
C ALA A 10 -2.41 -8.31 -9.99
N TYR A 11 -2.79 -7.20 -9.35
CA TYR A 11 -1.99 -5.98 -9.37
C TYR A 11 -0.65 -6.13 -8.62
N HIS A 12 -0.63 -6.83 -7.49
CA HIS A 12 0.63 -7.12 -6.78
C HIS A 12 1.61 -7.93 -7.63
N ARG A 13 1.12 -8.87 -8.45
CA ARG A 13 1.98 -9.63 -9.38
C ARG A 13 2.58 -8.74 -10.46
N ILE A 14 1.81 -7.80 -11.03
CA ILE A 14 2.32 -6.78 -11.95
C ILE A 14 3.41 -5.93 -11.27
N CYS A 15 3.18 -5.48 -10.03
CA CYS A 15 4.19 -4.74 -9.26
C CYS A 15 5.45 -5.59 -9.01
N ALA A 16 5.32 -6.87 -8.70
CA ALA A 16 6.45 -7.77 -8.51
C ALA A 16 7.28 -7.95 -9.80
N ALA A 17 6.61 -8.19 -10.93
CA ALA A 17 7.26 -8.27 -12.25
C ALA A 17 7.95 -6.95 -12.63
N ALA A 18 7.29 -5.82 -12.40
CA ALA A 18 7.85 -4.49 -12.65
C ALA A 18 9.07 -4.22 -11.77
N ARG A 19 9.01 -4.58 -10.48
CA ARG A 19 10.13 -4.47 -9.55
C ARG A 19 11.33 -5.30 -10.00
N THR A 20 11.10 -6.54 -10.42
CA THR A 20 12.17 -7.43 -10.90
C THR A 20 12.87 -6.87 -12.14
N ARG A 21 12.11 -6.25 -13.07
CA ARG A 21 12.67 -5.73 -14.33
C ARG A 21 13.23 -4.32 -14.23
N PHE A 22 12.63 -3.46 -13.39
CA PHE A 22 12.84 -2.00 -13.41
C PHE A 22 13.09 -1.39 -12.02
N GLY A 23 13.08 -2.20 -10.96
CA GLY A 23 13.35 -1.76 -9.59
C GLY A 23 12.17 -1.08 -8.89
N ASN A 24 12.41 -0.63 -7.66
CA ASN A 24 11.38 -0.05 -6.78
C ASN A 24 10.77 1.26 -7.30
N GLU A 25 11.50 2.01 -8.14
CA GLU A 25 10.95 3.22 -8.76
C GLU A 25 9.74 2.91 -9.64
N ALA A 26 9.77 1.79 -10.38
CA ALA A 26 8.60 1.36 -11.16
C ALA A 26 7.41 1.02 -10.25
N VAL A 27 7.65 0.39 -9.11
CA VAL A 27 6.61 0.11 -8.11
C VAL A 27 6.04 1.40 -7.52
N ALA A 28 6.88 2.39 -7.21
CA ALA A 28 6.45 3.67 -6.69
C ALA A 28 5.51 4.39 -7.68
N ARG A 29 5.89 4.44 -8.96
CA ARG A 29 5.09 5.02 -10.04
C ARG A 29 3.76 4.28 -10.24
N LEU A 30 3.80 2.95 -10.25
CA LEU A 30 2.60 2.09 -10.34
C LEU A 30 1.66 2.31 -9.15
N TYR A 31 2.19 2.24 -7.93
CA TYR A 31 1.44 2.43 -6.69
C TYR A 31 0.74 3.79 -6.65
N ARG A 32 1.45 4.86 -7.04
CA ARG A 32 0.87 6.20 -7.16
C ARG A 32 -0.27 6.24 -8.18
N ALA A 33 -0.02 5.80 -9.41
CA ALA A 33 -0.99 5.87 -10.49
C ALA A 33 -2.25 5.03 -10.21
N TYR A 34 -2.10 3.88 -9.56
CA TYR A 34 -3.21 3.06 -9.08
C TYR A 34 -3.97 3.77 -7.96
N GLY A 35 -3.25 4.26 -6.95
CA GLY A 35 -3.82 4.91 -5.77
C GLY A 35 -4.63 6.15 -6.11
N GLU A 36 -4.12 7.00 -7.00
CA GLU A 36 -4.82 8.22 -7.46
C GLU A 36 -6.15 7.88 -8.15
N ARG A 37 -6.17 6.85 -9.02
CA ARG A 37 -7.40 6.38 -9.69
C ARG A 37 -8.39 5.73 -8.74
N TYR A 38 -7.90 4.97 -7.76
CA TYR A 38 -8.75 4.25 -6.83
C TYR A 38 -9.31 5.18 -5.75
N TRP A 39 -8.45 5.87 -5.02
CA TRP A 39 -8.78 6.61 -3.79
C TRP A 39 -9.14 8.07 -4.02
N TYR A 40 -8.61 8.70 -5.08
CA TYR A 40 -8.75 10.14 -5.31
C TYR A 40 -9.73 10.49 -6.44
N THR A 41 -10.48 9.51 -6.95
CA THR A 41 -11.58 9.77 -7.89
C THR A 41 -12.93 9.70 -7.17
N PRO A 42 -13.63 10.84 -7.01
CA PRO A 42 -14.96 10.88 -6.40
C PRO A 42 -15.93 9.91 -7.07
N THR A 43 -16.71 9.21 -6.25
CA THR A 43 -17.63 8.18 -6.74
C THR A 43 -18.93 8.27 -5.95
N ALA A 44 -20.04 8.47 -6.66
CA ALA A 44 -21.37 8.50 -6.06
C ALA A 44 -21.96 7.08 -5.92
N GLY A 45 -22.91 6.92 -4.99
CA GLY A 45 -23.64 5.68 -4.76
C GLY A 45 -23.05 4.79 -3.67
N ASP A 46 -23.75 3.70 -3.35
CA ASP A 46 -23.44 2.87 -2.17
C ASP A 46 -22.24 1.92 -2.38
N ASP A 47 -21.90 1.59 -3.63
CA ASP A 47 -20.83 0.63 -3.97
C ASP A 47 -19.56 1.33 -4.49
N LYS A 48 -19.12 2.38 -3.77
CA LYS A 48 -17.96 3.21 -4.16
C LYS A 48 -16.69 2.37 -4.39
N PHE A 49 -16.46 1.35 -3.56
CA PHE A 49 -15.27 0.48 -3.66
C PHE A 49 -15.27 -0.42 -4.89
N ALA A 50 -16.39 -1.08 -5.25
CA ALA A 50 -16.40 -1.92 -6.45
C ALA A 50 -16.27 -1.06 -7.72
N VAL A 51 -16.88 0.13 -7.72
CA VAL A 51 -16.73 1.09 -8.82
C VAL A 51 -15.28 1.55 -8.94
N ALA A 52 -14.62 1.93 -7.84
CA ALA A 52 -13.19 2.27 -7.84
C ALA A 52 -12.33 1.10 -8.36
N ALA A 53 -12.57 -0.12 -7.89
CA ALA A 53 -11.84 -1.31 -8.32
C ALA A 53 -12.07 -1.68 -9.80
N ARG A 54 -13.18 -1.25 -10.41
CA ARG A 54 -13.44 -1.42 -11.86
C ARG A 54 -12.82 -0.31 -12.71
N ARG A 55 -12.67 0.88 -12.13
CA ARG A 55 -12.05 2.04 -12.80
C ARG A 55 -10.56 1.85 -13.02
N VAL A 56 -9.88 1.15 -12.11
CA VAL A 56 -8.44 0.95 -12.24
C VAL A 56 -8.15 -0.08 -13.33
N ASP A 57 -7.63 0.42 -14.45
CA ASP A 57 -7.13 -0.37 -15.58
C ASP A 57 -5.61 -0.37 -15.57
N ALA A 58 -5.03 -1.55 -15.30
CA ALA A 58 -3.58 -1.70 -15.24
C ALA A 58 -2.91 -1.49 -16.61
N ALA A 59 -3.55 -1.86 -17.72
CA ALA A 59 -2.98 -1.66 -19.06
C ALA A 59 -2.89 -0.15 -19.40
N ALA A 60 -3.93 0.61 -19.05
CA ALA A 60 -3.92 2.06 -19.20
C ALA A 60 -2.85 2.74 -18.32
N ILE A 61 -2.66 2.27 -17.08
CA ILE A 61 -1.58 2.75 -16.20
C ILE A 61 -0.20 2.45 -16.80
N LEU A 62 0.03 1.22 -17.28
CA LEU A 62 1.30 0.84 -17.88
C LEU A 62 1.64 1.73 -19.08
N ALA A 63 0.65 1.98 -19.95
CA ALA A 63 0.80 2.87 -21.10
C ALA A 63 1.09 4.32 -20.69
N GLU A 64 0.38 4.88 -19.70
CA GLU A 64 0.65 6.23 -19.19
C GLU A 64 2.07 6.37 -18.64
N LEU A 65 2.58 5.33 -17.98
CA LEU A 65 3.88 5.34 -17.35
C LEU A 65 5.02 4.94 -18.30
N ASP A 66 4.75 4.74 -19.60
CA ASP A 66 5.70 4.22 -20.58
C ASP A 66 6.37 2.91 -20.11
N LEU A 67 5.63 2.09 -19.36
CA LEU A 67 6.08 0.78 -18.92
C LEU A 67 5.70 -0.29 -19.97
N PRO A 68 6.51 -1.34 -20.15
CA PRO A 68 6.20 -2.38 -21.12
C PRO A 68 4.82 -3.01 -20.90
N ALA A 69 4.03 -3.07 -21.97
CA ALA A 69 2.66 -3.60 -21.93
C ALA A 69 2.61 -5.08 -21.51
N ASP A 70 3.68 -5.84 -21.78
CA ASP A 70 3.82 -7.25 -21.40
C ASP A 70 3.86 -7.48 -19.88
N LEU A 71 4.03 -6.44 -19.06
CA LEU A 71 3.87 -6.54 -17.60
C LEU A 71 2.45 -6.93 -17.20
N ILE A 72 1.44 -6.71 -18.06
CA ILE A 72 0.05 -7.09 -17.77
C ILE A 72 -0.11 -8.60 -17.62
N GLU A 73 0.69 -9.39 -18.32
CA GLU A 73 0.65 -10.86 -18.30
C GLU A 73 0.94 -11.42 -16.90
N ALA A 74 1.70 -10.67 -16.09
CA ALA A 74 1.98 -11.05 -14.71
C ALA A 74 0.71 -11.10 -13.84
N ALA A 75 -0.37 -10.42 -14.23
CA ALA A 75 -1.66 -10.49 -13.53
C ALA A 75 -2.17 -11.93 -13.36
N ASP A 76 -1.95 -12.76 -14.38
CA ASP A 76 -2.44 -14.14 -14.46
C ASP A 76 -1.34 -15.18 -14.18
N ASP A 77 -0.10 -14.74 -13.92
CA ASP A 77 1.05 -15.58 -13.60
C ASP A 77 1.11 -15.87 -12.10
N ASP A 78 0.73 -17.09 -11.70
CA ASP A 78 0.73 -17.53 -10.31
C ASP A 78 2.13 -17.84 -9.75
N SER A 79 3.17 -17.85 -10.58
CA SER A 79 4.55 -18.05 -10.11
C SER A 79 5.03 -16.92 -9.18
N TRP A 80 4.39 -15.75 -9.22
CA TRP A 80 4.63 -14.64 -8.31
C TRP A 80 4.02 -14.84 -6.92
N ASP A 81 3.07 -15.77 -6.74
CA ASP A 81 2.34 -15.90 -5.47
C ASP A 81 3.25 -16.33 -4.31
N GLU A 82 4.25 -17.17 -4.57
CA GLU A 82 5.22 -17.58 -3.54
C GLU A 82 6.01 -16.37 -3.03
N LEU A 83 6.49 -15.52 -3.94
CA LEU A 83 7.19 -14.28 -3.56
C LEU A 83 6.28 -13.35 -2.74
N LEU A 84 5.04 -13.12 -3.20
CA LEU A 84 4.10 -12.24 -2.51
C LEU A 84 3.71 -12.76 -1.12
N ALA A 85 3.59 -14.08 -0.97
CA ALA A 85 3.37 -14.72 0.32
C ALA A 85 4.58 -14.51 1.24
N LEU A 86 5.80 -14.76 0.76
CA LEU A 86 7.03 -14.56 1.52
C LEU A 86 7.20 -13.11 1.99
N GLU A 87 6.88 -12.12 1.15
CA GLU A 87 6.96 -10.70 1.51
C GLU A 87 5.91 -10.30 2.56
N SER A 88 4.71 -10.87 2.47
CA SER A 88 3.66 -10.68 3.48
C SER A 88 4.04 -11.33 4.81
N ASP A 89 4.57 -12.55 4.76
CA ASP A 89 5.04 -13.29 5.93
C ASP A 89 6.20 -12.57 6.62
N GLU A 90 7.12 -11.98 5.86
CA GLU A 90 8.20 -11.16 6.39
C GLU A 90 7.67 -9.94 7.15
N ALA A 91 6.67 -9.23 6.60
CA ALA A 91 6.05 -8.10 7.30
C ALA A 91 5.45 -8.54 8.64
N PHE A 92 4.69 -9.64 8.67
CA PHE A 92 4.12 -10.18 9.91
C PHE A 92 5.16 -10.73 10.88
N ARG A 93 6.22 -11.38 10.39
CA ARG A 93 7.32 -11.88 11.22
C ARG A 93 8.01 -10.74 11.95
N ARG A 94 8.13 -9.57 11.31
CA ARG A 94 8.77 -8.38 11.90
C ARG A 94 7.88 -7.62 12.88
N THR A 95 6.56 -7.60 12.70
CA THR A 95 5.62 -6.88 13.59
C THR A 95 4.94 -7.75 14.63
N GLY A 96 4.96 -9.07 14.46
CA GLY A 96 4.15 -10.02 15.21
C GLY A 96 2.77 -10.26 14.57
N PRO A 97 2.09 -11.35 14.99
CA PRO A 97 0.79 -11.73 14.47
C PRO A 97 -0.33 -10.80 14.94
N GLY A 98 -1.46 -10.79 14.24
CA GLY A 98 -2.69 -10.12 14.68
C GLY A 98 -2.77 -8.62 14.36
N VAL A 99 -1.80 -8.08 13.62
CA VAL A 99 -1.85 -6.72 13.07
C VAL A 99 -2.36 -6.73 11.63
N GLY A 100 -2.79 -5.56 11.14
CA GLY A 100 -3.18 -5.35 9.74
C GLY A 100 -2.22 -4.40 9.02
N THR A 101 -2.71 -3.73 7.99
CA THR A 101 -1.99 -2.63 7.31
C THR A 101 -2.37 -1.28 7.93
N PRO A 102 -1.47 -0.28 7.93
CA PRO A 102 -0.13 -0.28 7.33
C PRO A 102 0.94 -0.90 8.25
N ILE A 103 2.01 -1.43 7.66
CA ILE A 103 3.24 -1.85 8.35
C ILE A 103 4.39 -1.07 7.73
N ILE A 104 5.24 -0.45 8.56
CA ILE A 104 6.47 0.20 8.13
C ILE A 104 7.67 -0.45 8.82
N THR A 105 8.72 -0.69 8.05
CA THR A 105 10.06 -1.04 8.52
C THR A 105 10.95 0.19 8.48
N TYR A 106 11.62 0.48 9.59
CA TYR A 106 12.66 1.50 9.66
C TYR A 106 14.03 0.86 9.42
N ASP A 107 14.89 1.56 8.66
CA ASP A 107 16.27 1.16 8.30
C ASP A 107 16.45 -0.26 7.69
N PRO A 108 15.64 -0.67 6.68
CA PRO A 108 15.71 -2.01 6.08
C PRO A 108 17.08 -2.33 5.45
N PRO A 109 17.49 -3.61 5.37
CA PRO A 109 16.74 -4.80 5.82
C PRO A 109 16.84 -5.02 7.35
N GLN A 110 17.69 -4.24 8.03
CA GLN A 110 17.83 -4.24 9.47
C GLN A 110 16.75 -3.35 10.11
N GLY A 111 16.81 -3.13 11.43
CA GLY A 111 15.87 -2.23 12.11
C GLY A 111 14.47 -2.81 12.38
N ASN A 112 13.70 -2.08 13.18
CA ASN A 112 12.44 -2.55 13.75
C ASN A 112 11.23 -2.19 12.85
N SER A 113 10.14 -2.94 12.99
CA SER A 113 8.87 -2.65 12.30
C SER A 113 7.80 -2.22 13.28
N LEU A 114 6.89 -1.37 12.81
CA LEU A 114 5.65 -1.08 13.50
C LEU A 114 4.45 -1.37 12.62
N PHE A 115 3.38 -1.83 13.27
CA PHE A 115 2.04 -1.59 12.77
C PHE A 115 1.69 -0.11 12.96
N GLY A 116 1.32 0.54 11.87
CA GLY A 116 1.11 1.97 11.80
C GLY A 116 2.25 2.73 11.10
N PRO A 117 2.22 4.07 11.14
CA PRO A 117 1.20 4.87 11.81
C PRO A 117 -0.17 4.73 11.14
N VAL A 118 -1.22 4.59 11.95
CA VAL A 118 -2.61 4.55 11.47
C VAL A 118 -3.14 5.97 11.44
N ILE A 119 -3.18 6.57 10.25
CA ILE A 119 -3.65 7.95 10.02
C ILE A 119 -4.90 7.95 9.14
N SER A 120 -5.84 8.84 9.46
CA SER A 120 -7.07 9.01 8.69
C SER A 120 -6.95 10.09 7.61
N THR A 121 -6.06 11.06 7.83
CA THR A 121 -5.79 12.20 6.94
C THR A 121 -4.29 12.31 6.72
N GLN A 122 -3.89 12.71 5.51
CA GLN A 122 -2.50 12.99 5.18
C GLN A 122 -1.98 14.18 6.01
N PRO A 123 -0.70 14.18 6.46
CA PRO A 123 -0.11 15.39 7.02
C PRO A 123 -0.26 16.59 6.06
N PRO A 124 -0.59 17.78 6.55
CA PRO A 124 -0.91 18.94 5.71
C PRO A 124 0.29 19.50 4.94
N ASP A 125 1.50 19.23 5.43
CA ASP A 125 2.77 19.71 4.87
C ASP A 125 3.92 18.77 5.24
N ASP A 126 5.06 18.98 4.57
CA ASP A 126 6.27 18.17 4.71
C ASP A 126 6.90 18.30 6.11
N GLU A 127 6.79 19.46 6.74
CA GLU A 127 7.31 19.71 8.10
C GLU A 127 6.58 18.84 9.11
N THR A 128 5.25 18.82 9.05
CA THR A 128 4.41 17.98 9.91
C THR A 128 4.64 16.50 9.62
N ALA A 129 4.77 16.11 8.35
CA ALA A 129 5.05 14.73 7.95
C ALA A 129 6.38 14.24 8.54
N LEU A 130 7.44 15.04 8.40
CA LEU A 130 8.77 14.71 8.90
C LEU A 130 8.81 14.66 10.43
N ALA A 131 8.23 15.66 11.11
CA ALA A 131 8.17 15.66 12.57
C ALA A 131 7.44 14.43 13.12
N PHE A 132 6.38 13.99 12.44
CA PHE A 132 5.66 12.77 12.81
C PHE A 132 6.47 11.51 12.55
N PHE A 133 7.18 11.42 11.42
CA PHE A 133 8.09 10.32 11.12
C PHE A 133 9.22 10.20 12.16
N ASP A 134 9.83 11.31 12.55
CA ASP A 134 10.92 11.36 13.54
C ASP A 134 10.44 10.96 14.95
N ALA A 135 9.23 11.38 15.33
CA ALA A 135 8.60 10.95 16.58
C ALA A 135 8.37 9.44 16.59
N MET A 136 7.87 8.88 15.49
CA MET A 136 7.71 7.43 15.35
C MET A 136 9.06 6.70 15.41
N ARG A 137 10.09 7.23 14.75
CA ARG A 137 11.45 6.67 14.81
C ARG A 137 11.96 6.57 16.25
N THR A 138 11.70 7.58 17.07
CA THR A 138 12.07 7.57 18.50
C THR A 138 11.44 6.39 19.25
N PHE A 139 10.17 6.06 18.97
CA PHE A 139 9.52 4.90 19.57
C PHE A 139 10.09 3.59 19.05
N VAL A 140 10.36 3.50 17.76
CA VAL A 140 10.91 2.32 17.08
C VAL A 140 12.30 1.93 17.60
N ASP A 141 13.12 2.93 17.92
CA ASP A 141 14.47 2.72 18.42
C ASP A 141 14.51 2.34 19.91
N PHE A 142 13.39 2.44 20.64
CA PHE A 142 13.30 2.02 22.04
C PHE A 142 12.88 0.55 22.16
N PRO A 143 13.77 -0.41 22.46
CA PRO A 143 13.48 -1.84 22.28
C PRO A 143 12.37 -2.40 23.18
N ALA A 144 12.07 -1.73 24.29
CA ALA A 144 11.02 -2.13 25.22
C ALA A 144 9.65 -1.49 24.91
N PHE A 145 9.57 -0.63 23.89
CA PHE A 145 8.29 -0.11 23.41
C PHE A 145 7.51 -1.21 22.69
N SER A 146 6.20 -1.26 22.86
CA SER A 146 5.35 -2.24 22.19
C SER A 146 4.10 -1.64 21.57
N GLU A 147 3.46 -0.65 22.23
CA GLU A 147 2.24 -0.06 21.68
C GLU A 147 1.97 1.34 22.23
N LEU A 148 1.53 2.24 21.33
CA LEU A 148 0.84 3.48 21.66
C LEU A 148 -0.42 3.53 20.79
N LYS A 149 -1.60 3.58 21.43
CA LYS A 149 -2.88 3.47 20.71
C LYS A 149 -3.96 4.33 21.34
N ARG A 150 -4.75 4.96 20.47
CA ARG A 150 -6.10 5.45 20.76
C ARG A 150 -7.14 4.61 20.01
N THR A 151 -8.28 4.33 20.64
CA THR A 151 -9.39 3.58 20.02
C THR A 151 -10.26 4.46 19.14
N ILE A 152 -10.33 5.76 19.46
CA ILE A 152 -11.08 6.76 18.69
C ILE A 152 -10.30 7.07 17.41
N ARG A 153 -10.99 6.96 16.27
CA ARG A 153 -10.44 7.21 14.93
C ARG A 153 -11.43 8.04 14.13
N GLU A 154 -10.92 9.03 13.43
CA GLU A 154 -11.71 9.76 12.44
C GLU A 154 -11.94 8.87 11.21
N PRO A 155 -13.03 9.08 10.45
CA PRO A 155 -13.19 8.46 9.14
C PRO A 155 -12.00 8.77 8.23
N LEU A 156 -11.70 7.88 7.28
CA LEU A 156 -10.67 8.15 6.28
C LEU A 156 -11.07 9.37 5.43
N ASP A 157 -10.16 10.34 5.34
CA ASP A 157 -10.32 11.57 4.57
C ASP A 157 -9.76 11.35 3.16
N LEU A 158 -10.59 10.76 2.29
CA LEU A 158 -10.24 10.42 0.91
C LEU A 158 -11.37 10.83 -0.04
N PRO A 159 -11.09 11.38 -1.24
CA PRO A 159 -12.14 11.79 -2.19
C PRO A 159 -13.11 10.67 -2.59
N LEU A 160 -12.66 9.41 -2.61
CA LEU A 160 -13.53 8.26 -2.84
C LEU A 160 -14.66 8.16 -1.80
N LEU A 161 -14.42 8.59 -0.57
CA LEU A 161 -15.32 8.44 0.55
C LEU A 161 -16.15 9.71 0.83
N ALA A 162 -15.84 10.82 0.16
CA ALA A 162 -16.63 12.04 0.22
C ALA A 162 -18.08 11.77 -0.25
N ASP A 163 -19.04 12.44 0.40
CA ASP A 163 -20.46 12.38 0.08
C ASP A 163 -20.81 13.12 -1.22
#